data_AF-D9PYY6-F1
#
_entry.id   AF-D9PYY6-F1
#
_cell.length_a   1.000
_cell.length_b   1.000
_cell.length_c   1.000
_cell.angle_alpha   90.00
_cell.angle_beta   90.00
_cell.angle_gamma   90.00
#
_symmetry.space_group_name_H-M   'P 1'
#
loop_
_entity.id
_entity.type
_entity.pdbx_description
1 polymer ?
#
loop_
_entity_poly.entity_id
_entity_poly.type
_entity_poly.pdbx_seq_one_letter_code
_entity_poly.pdbx_strand_id
1 'polypeptide(L)'
;MNVTFEVASSWEVAVMPVPGSPEYRLLADKVDGRPKIFEEDPLRALLLAIAYPLSSFSSLRVGIDPGRRSCGVAALADGMIFHASSVGCSDVGREAASIIRAAPAESFSVFLGSGTGWEEVASSLLEAGVEFKVVDEYGTSRGDLGLPLPLKDKNMRAAVRLALTPPED
;
A
#
# COMPACT_ATOMS: atom_id res chain seq x y z
N MET A 1 7.26 -16.65 -29.43
CA MET A 1 6.28 -17.00 -28.38
C MET A 1 4.98 -16.27 -28.72
N ASN A 2 3.88 -16.99 -28.98
CA ASN A 2 2.59 -16.37 -29.24
C ASN A 2 1.82 -16.23 -27.92
N VAL A 3 1.76 -15.02 -27.37
CA VAL A 3 0.79 -14.70 -26.31
C VAL A 3 -0.59 -14.64 -26.95
N THR A 4 -1.48 -15.54 -26.58
CA THR A 4 -2.89 -15.55 -26.98
C THR A 4 -3.73 -15.17 -25.77
N PHE A 5 -4.51 -14.10 -25.88
CA PHE A 5 -5.49 -13.73 -24.88
C PHE A 5 -6.77 -14.54 -25.14
N GLU A 6 -7.26 -15.25 -24.12
CA GLU A 6 -8.56 -15.92 -24.24
C GLU A 6 -9.66 -14.88 -24.37
N VAL A 7 -10.45 -15.00 -25.44
CA VAL A 7 -11.61 -14.15 -25.74
C VAL A 7 -12.66 -14.20 -24.62
N ALA A 8 -12.62 -15.24 -23.77
CA ALA A 8 -13.47 -15.40 -22.60
C ALA A 8 -13.03 -14.60 -21.37
N SER A 9 -11.83 -14.00 -21.36
CA SER A 9 -11.35 -13.21 -20.23
C SER A 9 -12.04 -11.83 -20.21
N SER A 10 -12.92 -11.60 -19.24
CA SER A 10 -13.52 -10.29 -18.99
C SER A 10 -12.55 -9.44 -18.16
N TRP A 11 -11.85 -8.51 -18.80
CA TRP A 11 -10.97 -7.53 -18.13
C TRP A 11 -11.39 -6.10 -18.45
N GLU A 12 -11.49 -5.23 -17.46
CA GLU A 12 -11.99 -3.86 -17.64
C GLU A 12 -10.89 -2.87 -18.05
N VAL A 13 -9.68 -3.09 -17.53
CA VAL A 13 -8.47 -2.31 -17.82
C VAL A 13 -7.29 -3.24 -17.97
N ALA A 14 -6.34 -2.89 -18.85
CA ALA A 14 -5.10 -3.63 -19.02
C ALA A 14 -3.90 -2.85 -18.45
N VAL A 15 -3.08 -3.51 -17.65
CA VAL A 15 -1.73 -3.02 -17.32
C VAL A 15 -0.81 -3.42 -18.46
N MET A 16 -0.19 -2.42 -19.09
CA MET A 16 0.62 -2.60 -20.30
C MET A 16 2.09 -2.28 -20.00
N PRO A 17 3.04 -2.94 -20.69
CA PRO A 17 4.42 -2.48 -20.69
C PRO A 17 4.49 -1.02 -21.15
N VAL A 18 5.45 -0.28 -20.61
CA VAL A 18 5.61 1.15 -20.92
C VAL A 18 5.83 1.37 -22.43
N PRO A 19 5.25 2.43 -23.02
CA PRO A 19 5.40 2.70 -24.45
C PRO A 19 6.87 2.83 -24.84
N GLY A 20 7.27 2.14 -25.91
CA GLY A 20 8.64 2.14 -26.40
C GLY A 20 9.51 0.95 -25.93
N SER A 21 9.06 0.20 -24.92
CA SER A 21 9.71 -1.06 -24.52
C SER A 21 9.61 -2.13 -25.63
N PRO A 22 10.57 -3.08 -25.71
CA PRO A 22 10.46 -4.25 -26.59
C PRO A 22 9.17 -5.04 -26.38
N GLU A 23 8.75 -5.17 -25.12
CA GLU A 23 7.56 -5.90 -24.69
C GLU A 23 6.28 -5.22 -25.18
N TYR A 24 6.24 -3.88 -25.16
CA TYR A 24 5.09 -3.12 -25.67
C TYR A 24 4.78 -3.50 -27.13
N ARG A 25 5.82 -3.60 -27.98
CA ARG A 25 5.64 -3.94 -29.41
C ARG A 25 5.01 -5.31 -29.63
N LEU A 26 5.18 -6.24 -28.68
CA LEU A 26 4.62 -7.60 -28.77
C LEU A 26 3.13 -7.65 -28.37
N LEU A 27 2.67 -6.66 -27.61
CA LEU A 27 1.35 -6.66 -26.97
C LEU A 27 0.42 -5.53 -27.46
N ALA A 28 0.96 -4.46 -28.05
CA ALA A 28 0.20 -3.26 -28.42
C ALA A 28 -1.06 -3.57 -29.24
N ASP A 29 -0.94 -4.42 -30.25
CA ASP A 29 -2.04 -4.79 -31.16
C ASP A 29 -2.94 -5.90 -30.62
N LYS A 30 -2.54 -6.55 -29.51
CA LYS A 30 -3.29 -7.66 -28.90
C LYS A 30 -4.28 -7.22 -27.84
N VAL A 31 -4.10 -6.01 -27.34
CA VAL A 31 -4.88 -5.44 -26.23
C VAL A 31 -5.51 -4.15 -26.74
N ASP A 32 -6.35 -4.23 -27.78
CA ASP A 32 -6.94 -3.06 -28.43
C ASP A 32 -8.36 -2.73 -27.92
N GLY A 33 -8.77 -1.48 -28.08
CA GLY A 33 -10.14 -1.00 -27.83
C GLY A 33 -10.57 -0.85 -26.36
N ARG A 34 -9.70 -1.13 -25.38
CA ARG A 34 -9.98 -0.98 -23.95
C ARG A 34 -9.02 -0.02 -23.25
N PRO A 35 -9.40 0.51 -22.06
CA PRO A 35 -8.53 1.33 -21.22
C PRO A 35 -7.20 0.63 -20.87
N LYS A 36 -6.12 1.41 -20.81
CA LYS A 36 -4.75 0.93 -20.58
C LYS A 36 -4.07 1.78 -19.52
N ILE A 37 -3.31 1.12 -18.65
CA ILE A 37 -2.42 1.76 -17.68
C ILE A 37 -0.99 1.52 -18.11
N PHE A 38 -0.23 2.62 -18.18
CA PHE A 38 1.19 2.64 -18.47
C PHE A 38 1.88 3.28 -17.28
N GLU A 39 2.55 2.45 -16.48
CA GLU A 39 3.20 2.88 -15.25
C GLU A 39 4.44 2.03 -15.03
N GLU A 40 5.55 2.68 -14.66
CA GLU A 40 6.85 2.02 -14.47
C GLU A 40 6.92 1.34 -13.10
N ASP A 41 6.30 1.92 -12.08
CA ASP A 41 6.19 1.32 -10.75
C ASP A 41 5.14 0.19 -10.77
N PRO A 42 5.54 -1.08 -10.56
CA PRO A 42 4.60 -2.20 -10.62
C PRO A 42 3.48 -2.12 -9.58
N LEU A 43 3.77 -1.59 -8.38
CA LEU A 43 2.76 -1.45 -7.34
C LEU A 43 1.75 -0.37 -7.72
N ARG A 44 2.25 0.76 -8.23
CA ARG A 44 1.38 1.84 -8.71
C ARG A 44 0.53 1.40 -9.91
N ALA A 45 1.10 0.65 -10.84
CA ALA A 45 0.38 0.09 -11.98
C ALA A 45 -0.78 -0.80 -11.55
N LEU A 46 -0.53 -1.70 -10.58
CA LEU A 46 -1.56 -2.56 -10.00
C LEU A 46 -2.66 -1.75 -9.29
N LEU A 47 -2.27 -0.78 -8.48
CA LEU A 47 -3.21 0.02 -7.68
C LEU A 47 -4.08 0.93 -8.55
N LEU A 48 -3.52 1.52 -9.61
CA LEU A 48 -4.30 2.25 -10.61
C LEU A 48 -5.30 1.34 -11.33
N ALA A 49 -4.92 0.08 -11.58
CA ALA A 49 -5.82 -0.89 -12.22
C ALA A 49 -6.97 -1.27 -11.30
N ILE A 50 -6.73 -1.41 -9.99
CA ILE A 50 -7.76 -1.68 -9.00
C ILE A 50 -8.68 -0.47 -8.81
N ALA A 51 -8.14 0.75 -8.81
CA ALA A 51 -8.90 1.99 -8.64
C ALA A 51 -9.67 2.42 -9.91
N TYR A 52 -9.53 1.70 -11.03
CA TYR A 52 -10.28 2.00 -12.25
C TYR A 52 -11.80 1.85 -12.02
N PRO A 53 -12.66 2.78 -12.50
CA PRO A 53 -12.36 3.92 -13.37
C PRO A 53 -12.03 5.25 -12.66
N LEU A 54 -12.00 5.28 -11.32
CA LEU A 54 -11.88 6.51 -10.53
C LEU A 54 -10.47 7.12 -10.54
N SER A 55 -9.45 6.36 -10.97
CA SER A 55 -8.02 6.75 -11.03
C SER A 55 -7.33 7.02 -9.68
N SER A 56 -8.09 7.03 -8.59
CA SER A 56 -7.63 7.12 -7.21
C SER A 56 -8.60 6.40 -6.26
N PHE A 57 -8.10 6.05 -5.08
CA PHE A 57 -8.93 5.61 -3.96
C PHE A 57 -9.55 6.82 -3.25
N SER A 58 -10.66 6.62 -2.53
CA SER A 58 -11.22 7.68 -1.68
C SER A 58 -10.34 7.92 -0.44
N SER A 59 -9.71 6.87 0.08
CA SER A 59 -8.90 6.93 1.29
C SER A 59 -7.72 5.96 1.27
N LEU A 60 -6.57 6.42 1.76
CA LEU A 60 -5.39 5.63 2.06
C LEU A 60 -5.05 5.73 3.55
N ARG A 61 -4.80 4.60 4.20
CA ARG A 61 -4.33 4.57 5.59
C ARG A 61 -3.06 3.74 5.68
N VAL A 62 -2.05 4.27 6.34
CA VAL A 62 -0.80 3.58 6.63
C VAL A 62 -0.67 3.44 8.14
N GLY A 63 -0.54 2.22 8.63
CA GLY A 63 -0.31 1.92 10.04
C GLY A 63 1.12 1.47 10.25
N ILE A 64 1.75 1.96 11.31
CA ILE A 64 3.16 1.76 11.59
C ILE A 64 3.31 1.35 13.06
N ASP A 65 3.81 0.14 13.28
CA ASP A 65 4.06 -0.43 14.61
C ASP A 65 5.56 -0.42 14.90
N PRO A 66 6.04 0.43 15.82
CA PRO A 66 7.44 0.43 16.23
C PRO A 66 7.84 -0.86 16.94
N GLY A 67 9.07 -1.29 16.70
CA GLY A 67 9.64 -2.44 17.39
C GLY A 67 11.12 -2.26 17.66
N ARG A 68 11.68 -3.13 18.52
CA ARG A 68 13.08 -3.01 18.96
C ARG A 68 14.14 -3.32 17.88
N ARG A 69 13.75 -3.96 16.77
CA ARG A 69 14.66 -4.45 15.72
C ARG A 69 14.07 -4.34 14.33
N SER A 70 12.77 -4.55 14.23
CA SER A 70 12.01 -4.31 13.02
C SER A 70 10.71 -3.62 13.38
N CYS A 71 10.22 -2.83 12.44
CA CYS A 71 8.99 -2.08 12.52
C CYS A 71 7.98 -2.69 11.54
N GLY A 72 6.71 -2.73 11.93
CA GLY A 72 5.63 -3.16 11.05
C GLY A 72 5.12 -1.99 10.23
N VAL A 73 4.89 -2.19 8.94
CA VAL A 73 4.22 -1.22 8.06
C VAL A 73 3.08 -1.93 7.35
N ALA A 74 1.90 -1.33 7.34
CA ALA A 74 0.75 -1.85 6.62
C ALA A 74 -0.03 -0.71 5.95
N ALA A 75 -0.62 -0.99 4.79
CA ALA A 75 -1.39 0.00 4.06
C ALA A 75 -2.73 -0.56 3.57
N LEU A 76 -3.75 0.29 3.70
CA LEU A 76 -5.10 0.03 3.24
C LEU A 76 -5.57 1.15 2.33
N ALA A 77 -6.20 0.78 1.22
CA ALA A 77 -6.89 1.71 0.35
C ALA A 77 -8.36 1.30 0.24
N ASP A 78 -9.29 2.18 0.61
CA ASP A 78 -10.74 1.92 0.65
C ASP A 78 -11.12 0.59 1.34
N GLY A 79 -10.43 0.29 2.43
CA GLY A 79 -10.64 -0.94 3.23
C GLY A 79 -9.91 -2.18 2.70
N MET A 80 -9.28 -2.12 1.53
CA MET A 80 -8.47 -3.20 0.98
C MET A 80 -7.03 -3.11 1.51
N ILE A 81 -6.58 -4.15 2.23
CA ILE A 81 -5.17 -4.30 2.60
C ILE A 81 -4.38 -4.73 1.35
N PHE A 82 -3.48 -3.88 0.88
CA PHE A 82 -2.63 -4.18 -0.28
C PHE A 82 -1.14 -4.30 0.08
N HIS A 83 -0.76 -3.87 1.28
CA HIS A 83 0.63 -3.94 1.74
C HIS A 83 0.67 -4.29 3.23
N ALA A 84 1.57 -5.21 3.58
CA ALA A 84 2.00 -5.44 4.95
C ALA A 84 3.43 -5.99 4.92
N SER A 85 4.34 -5.38 5.67
CA SER A 85 5.75 -5.77 5.70
C SER A 85 6.37 -5.51 7.08
N SER A 86 7.50 -6.16 7.34
CA SER A 86 8.39 -5.80 8.44
C SER A 86 9.69 -5.25 7.85
N VAL A 87 10.08 -4.05 8.27
CA VAL A 87 11.23 -3.31 7.76
C VAL A 87 12.14 -2.88 8.90
N GLY A 88 13.37 -2.46 8.59
CA GLY A 88 14.21 -1.75 9.56
C GLY A 88 13.55 -0.44 9.97
N CYS A 89 13.64 -0.06 11.24
CA CYS A 89 12.94 1.12 11.75
C CYS A 89 13.46 2.43 11.11
N SER A 90 14.74 2.48 10.73
CA SER A 90 15.32 3.57 9.94
C SER A 90 14.77 3.68 8.51
N ASP A 91 14.22 2.60 7.95
CA ASP A 91 13.71 2.55 6.57
C ASP A 91 12.20 2.87 6.46
N VAL A 92 11.51 3.03 7.60
CA VAL A 92 10.04 3.19 7.63
C VAL A 92 9.58 4.41 6.83
N GLY A 93 10.26 5.54 6.94
CA GLY A 93 9.91 6.75 6.18
C GLY A 93 9.98 6.54 4.67
N ARG A 94 11.01 5.84 4.19
CA ARG A 94 11.15 5.47 2.77
C ARG A 94 10.02 4.55 2.33
N GLU A 95 9.69 3.54 3.13
CA GLU A 95 8.62 2.57 2.84
C GLU A 95 7.26 3.27 2.76
N ALA A 96 6.92 4.07 3.78
CA ALA A 96 5.68 4.82 3.84
C ALA A 96 5.54 5.80 2.66
N ALA A 97 6.60 6.54 2.33
CA ALA A 97 6.60 7.43 1.18
C ALA A 97 6.41 6.68 -0.15
N SER A 98 6.98 5.47 -0.28
CA SER A 98 6.78 4.62 -1.45
C SER A 98 5.32 4.17 -1.60
N ILE A 99 4.72 3.74 -0.50
CA ILE A 99 3.30 3.34 -0.44
C ILE A 99 2.40 4.52 -0.84
N ILE A 100 2.62 5.70 -0.26
CA ILE A 100 1.81 6.91 -0.53
C ILE A 100 1.91 7.31 -2.00
N ARG A 101 3.11 7.25 -2.60
CA ARG A 101 3.27 7.52 -4.03
C ARG A 101 2.60 6.48 -4.91
N ALA A 102 2.61 5.21 -4.52
CA ALA A 102 2.05 4.13 -5.32
C ALA A 102 0.52 4.07 -5.26
N ALA A 103 -0.10 4.57 -4.20
CA ALA A 103 -1.55 4.53 -3.98
C ALA A 103 -2.18 5.94 -4.01
N PRO A 104 -2.52 6.50 -5.19
CA PRO A 104 -3.22 7.77 -5.27
C PRO A 104 -4.54 7.70 -4.49
N ALA A 105 -4.75 8.65 -3.58
CA ALA A 105 -5.98 8.73 -2.80
C ALA A 105 -6.40 10.19 -2.59
N GLU A 106 -7.71 10.44 -2.53
CA GLU A 106 -8.27 11.76 -2.24
C GLU A 106 -7.89 12.25 -0.83
N SER A 107 -7.77 11.31 0.11
CA SER A 107 -7.32 11.54 1.47
C SER A 107 -6.34 10.46 1.90
N PHE A 108 -5.32 10.83 2.68
CA PHE A 108 -4.45 9.84 3.31
C PHE A 108 -4.14 10.17 4.77
N SER A 109 -3.82 9.14 5.55
CA SER A 109 -3.39 9.29 6.94
C SER A 109 -2.37 8.22 7.31
N VAL A 110 -1.36 8.62 8.08
CA VAL A 110 -0.33 7.73 8.61
C VAL A 110 -0.46 7.69 10.13
N PHE A 111 -0.54 6.50 10.70
CA PHE A 111 -0.70 6.26 12.13
C PHE A 111 0.54 5.57 12.68
N LEU A 112 1.21 6.22 13.62
CA LEU A 112 2.39 5.72 14.30
C LEU A 112 2.02 5.27 15.71
N GLY A 113 2.24 4.00 16.03
CA GLY A 113 2.13 3.50 17.40
C GLY A 113 3.10 4.21 18.34
N SER A 114 2.67 4.49 19.56
CA SER A 114 3.49 5.16 20.61
C SER A 114 4.33 4.18 21.44
N GLY A 115 4.56 2.96 20.95
CA GLY A 115 5.34 1.94 21.61
C GLY A 115 6.85 2.20 21.62
N THR A 116 7.60 1.20 22.08
CA THR A 116 9.06 1.34 22.22
C THR A 116 9.74 1.61 20.86
N GLY A 117 10.51 2.69 20.77
CA GLY A 117 11.27 3.05 19.57
C GLY A 117 10.50 3.91 18.56
N TRP A 118 9.33 4.43 18.95
CA TRP A 118 8.54 5.30 18.08
C TRP A 118 9.27 6.59 17.69
N GLU A 119 10.19 7.11 18.51
CA GLU A 119 10.95 8.32 18.20
C GLU A 119 11.88 8.14 16.99
N GLU A 120 12.55 6.99 16.88
CA GLU A 120 13.39 6.66 15.72
C GLU A 120 12.56 6.61 14.44
N VAL A 121 11.38 6.00 14.53
CA VAL A 121 10.45 5.87 13.42
C VAL A 121 9.87 7.24 13.02
N ALA A 122 9.52 8.07 14.01
CA ALA A 122 9.08 9.44 13.81
C ALA A 122 10.14 10.25 13.07
N SER A 123 11.42 10.15 13.47
CA SER A 123 12.53 10.80 12.76
C SER A 123 12.61 10.34 11.30
N SER A 124 12.55 9.02 11.05
CA SER A 124 12.56 8.47 9.68
C SER A 124 11.41 9.01 8.82
N LEU A 125 10.20 9.11 9.38
CA LEU A 125 9.02 9.66 8.68
C LEU A 125 9.18 11.15 8.36
N LEU A 126 9.67 11.95 9.32
CA LEU A 126 9.91 13.38 9.12
C LEU A 126 10.99 13.64 8.05
N GLU A 127 12.07 12.87 8.05
CA GLU A 127 13.13 12.95 7.03
C GLU A 127 12.60 12.64 5.63
N ALA A 128 11.61 11.76 5.52
CA ALA A 128 10.92 11.43 4.27
C ALA A 128 9.81 12.42 3.89
N GLY A 129 9.55 13.45 4.72
CA GLY A 129 8.46 14.41 4.50
C GLY A 129 7.07 13.82 4.68
N VAL A 130 6.93 12.77 5.50
CA VAL A 130 5.67 12.08 5.74
C VAL A 130 5.06 12.57 7.04
N GLU A 131 3.90 13.23 6.96
CA GLU A 131 3.11 13.61 8.13
C GLU A 131 2.42 12.39 8.75
N PHE A 132 2.31 12.36 10.09
CA PHE A 132 1.71 11.25 10.82
C PHE A 132 1.01 11.70 12.10
N LYS A 133 0.11 10.83 12.59
CA LYS A 133 -0.53 10.94 13.89
C LYS A 133 0.01 9.86 14.81
N VAL A 134 0.45 10.25 16.00
CA VAL A 134 0.83 9.29 17.04
C VAL A 134 -0.43 8.77 17.71
N VAL A 135 -0.56 7.46 17.85
CA VAL A 135 -1.72 6.80 18.46
C VAL A 135 -1.29 5.89 19.61
N ASP A 136 -2.14 5.80 20.63
CA ASP A 136 -1.88 4.92 21.76
C ASP A 136 -2.01 3.45 21.33
N GLU A 137 -1.06 2.62 21.75
CA GLU A 137 -1.10 1.16 21.56
C GLU A 137 -2.04 0.47 22.57
N TYR A 138 -2.54 1.18 23.59
CA TYR A 138 -3.51 0.67 24.56
C TYR A 138 -4.86 0.31 23.89
N GLY A 139 -4.93 -0.90 23.36
CA GLY A 139 -6.15 -1.47 22.75
C GLY A 139 -5.86 -2.40 21.57
N THR A 140 -4.76 -2.17 20.85
CA THR A 140 -4.32 -3.03 19.72
C THR A 140 -3.89 -4.42 20.19
N SER A 141 -3.58 -4.58 21.48
CA SER A 141 -3.22 -5.83 22.15
C SER A 141 -4.41 -6.59 22.77
N ARG A 142 -5.60 -5.96 22.88
CA ARG A 142 -6.78 -6.55 23.58
C ARG A 142 -7.98 -6.87 22.69
N GLY A 143 -8.02 -6.39 21.45
CA GLY A 143 -9.11 -6.72 20.53
C GLY A 143 -8.81 -7.94 19.68
N ASP A 144 -9.68 -8.95 19.74
CA ASP A 144 -9.80 -10.01 18.74
C ASP A 144 -10.39 -9.43 17.44
N LEU A 145 -9.77 -8.37 16.91
CA LEU A 145 -10.00 -7.93 15.54
C LEU A 145 -9.48 -9.07 14.68
N GLY A 146 -10.40 -9.95 14.30
CA GLY A 146 -10.16 -11.00 13.32
C GLY A 146 -9.61 -10.34 12.07
N LEU A 147 -8.29 -10.39 11.91
CA LEU A 147 -7.66 -9.83 10.74
C LEU A 147 -8.13 -10.66 9.54
N PRO A 148 -8.51 -10.03 8.43
CA PRO A 148 -8.95 -10.76 7.23
C PRO A 148 -7.79 -11.52 6.55
N LEU A 149 -6.58 -11.52 7.14
CA LEU A 149 -5.37 -12.13 6.61
C LEU A 149 -4.60 -12.88 7.71
N PRO A 150 -4.17 -14.13 7.47
CA PRO A 150 -3.32 -14.88 8.39
C PRO A 150 -1.88 -14.37 8.34
N LEU A 151 -1.60 -13.29 9.08
CA LEU A 151 -0.24 -12.75 9.21
C LEU A 151 0.49 -13.43 10.37
N LYS A 152 1.64 -14.06 10.10
CA LYS A 152 2.47 -14.72 11.12
C LYS A 152 3.24 -13.73 11.99
N ASP A 153 3.74 -12.67 11.36
CA ASP A 153 4.55 -11.63 12.01
C ASP A 153 3.69 -10.74 12.93
N LYS A 154 4.16 -10.53 14.17
CA LYS A 154 3.43 -9.75 15.17
C LYS A 154 3.39 -8.26 14.81
N ASN A 155 4.48 -7.70 14.31
CA ASN A 155 4.60 -6.28 14.02
C ASN A 155 3.73 -5.93 12.80
N MET A 156 3.69 -6.81 11.80
CA MET A 156 2.75 -6.66 10.66
C MET A 156 1.29 -6.68 11.12
N ARG A 157 0.91 -7.56 12.05
CA ARG A 157 -0.46 -7.60 12.60
C ARG A 157 -0.80 -6.31 13.34
N ALA A 158 0.12 -5.80 14.15
CA ALA A 158 -0.08 -4.57 14.89
C ALA A 158 -0.18 -3.36 13.94
N ALA A 159 0.66 -3.29 12.92
CA ALA A 159 0.59 -2.27 11.87
C ALA A 159 -0.76 -2.28 11.14
N VAL A 160 -1.29 -3.46 10.78
CA VAL A 160 -2.64 -3.57 10.19
C VAL A 160 -3.71 -3.06 11.16
N ARG A 161 -3.62 -3.39 12.45
CA ARG A 161 -4.57 -2.89 13.45
C ARG A 161 -4.54 -1.36 13.55
N LEU A 162 -3.36 -0.77 13.55
CA LEU A 162 -3.18 0.69 13.57
C LEU A 162 -3.78 1.34 12.32
N ALA A 163 -3.59 0.74 11.14
CA ALA A 163 -4.15 1.24 9.90
C ALA A 163 -5.70 1.11 9.85
N LEU A 164 -6.27 0.15 10.58
CA LEU A 164 -7.71 -0.03 10.76
C LEU A 164 -8.30 0.89 11.84
N THR A 165 -7.48 1.53 12.69
CA THR A 165 -7.97 2.45 13.72
C THR A 165 -8.77 3.56 13.05
N PRO A 166 -10.04 3.79 13.46
CA PRO A 166 -10.82 4.90 12.96
C PRO A 166 -10.17 6.22 13.39
N PRO A 167 -10.26 7.30 12.58
CA PRO A 167 -9.82 8.61 13.03
C PRO A 167 -10.59 8.99 14.31
N GLU A 168 -9.88 9.49 15.32
CA GLU A 168 -10.53 10.18 16.44
C GLU A 168 -11.12 11.49 15.89
N ASP A 169 -12.42 11.72 16.15
CA ASP A 169 -13.16 12.94 15.80
C ASP A 169 -12.70 14.15 16.63
#